data_AF-A0A069CZX9-F1
#
_entry.id   AF-A0A069CZX9-F1
#
_cell.length_a   1.000
_cell.length_b   1.000
_cell.length_c   1.000
_cell.angle_alpha   90.00
_cell.angle_beta   90.00
_cell.angle_gamma   90.00
#
_symmetry.space_group_name_H-M   'P 1'
#
loop_
_entity.id
_entity.type
_entity.pdbx_description
1 polymer ?
#
loop_
_entity_poly.entity_id
_entity_poly.type
_entity_poly.pdbx_seq_one_letter_code
_entity_poly.pdbx_strand_id
1 'polypeptide(L)'
;MLVKRKAFTLIEVLTTLFIISLLLLLILPNLNRVRMQADNKQAQAMAQLVQGQIELYRDEHGEKEVTLEKLLQNEKYLNQAQGQRVKQLNIKIINNQAKYEG
;
A
#
# COMPACT_ATOMS: atom_id res chain seq x y z
N MET A 1 7.35 40.73 -45.73
CA MET A 1 8.65 40.25 -45.20
C MET A 1 8.35 39.09 -44.25
N LEU A 2 8.73 37.85 -44.59
CA LEU A 2 8.42 36.67 -43.76
C LEU A 2 9.42 36.56 -42.61
N VAL A 3 8.94 36.69 -41.37
CA VAL A 3 9.74 36.52 -40.16
C VAL A 3 10.01 35.03 -39.95
N LYS A 4 11.25 34.59 -40.19
CA LYS A 4 11.68 33.24 -39.83
C LYS A 4 11.77 33.13 -38.31
N ARG A 5 10.79 32.48 -37.67
CA ARG A 5 10.92 32.06 -36.27
C ARG A 5 11.91 30.90 -36.20
N LYS A 6 12.99 31.05 -35.44
CA LYS A 6 13.90 29.94 -35.11
C LYS A 6 13.14 28.99 -34.18
N ALA A 7 12.60 27.91 -34.74
CA ALA A 7 11.98 26.84 -33.97
C ALA A 7 13.02 25.76 -33.66
N PHE A 8 12.85 25.15 -32.47
CA PHE A 8 13.53 23.99 -31.89
C PHE A 8 14.59 23.31 -32.76
N THR A 9 15.84 23.39 -32.31
CA THR A 9 16.93 22.63 -32.89
C THR A 9 16.93 21.18 -32.40
N LEU A 10 17.45 20.25 -33.21
CA LEU A 10 17.62 18.85 -32.77
C LEU A 10 18.52 18.75 -31.52
N ILE A 11 19.55 19.60 -31.44
CA ILE A 11 20.46 19.62 -30.29
C ILE A 11 19.72 20.00 -29.00
N GLU A 12 18.78 20.95 -29.03
CA GLU A 12 17.95 21.30 -27.86
C GLU A 12 17.08 20.14 -27.39
N VAL A 13 16.44 19.40 -28.31
CA VAL A 13 15.61 18.24 -27.93
C VAL A 13 16.51 17.15 -27.32
N LEU A 14 17.68 16.90 -27.91
CA LEU A 14 18.63 15.89 -27.42
C LEU A 14 19.17 16.24 -26.03
N THR A 15 19.62 17.47 -25.79
CA THR A 15 20.10 17.90 -24.47
C THR A 15 18.98 17.90 -23.43
N THR A 16 17.76 18.25 -23.83
CA THR A 16 16.59 18.23 -22.94
C THR A 16 16.23 16.81 -22.52
N LEU A 17 16.17 15.87 -23.48
CA LEU A 17 15.92 14.46 -23.17
C LEU A 17 17.02 13.88 -22.28
N PHE A 18 18.28 14.24 -22.53
CA PHE A 18 19.40 13.84 -21.68
C PHE A 18 19.22 14.31 -20.23
N ILE A 19 18.89 15.59 -20.01
CA ILE A 19 18.64 16.13 -18.67
C ILE A 19 17.43 15.45 -18.01
N ILE A 20 16.32 15.27 -18.74
CA ILE A 20 15.12 14.59 -18.21
C ILE A 20 15.46 13.15 -17.81
N SER A 21 16.26 12.42 -18.59
CA SER A 21 16.68 11.06 -18.25
C SER A 21 17.49 11.02 -16.95
N LEU A 22 18.39 11.98 -16.72
CA LEU A 22 19.13 12.09 -15.46
C LEU A 22 18.20 12.37 -14.27
N LEU A 23 17.23 13.28 -14.45
CA LEU A 23 16.24 13.56 -13.41
C LEU A 23 15.37 12.33 -13.10
N LEU A 24 14.91 11.60 -14.12
CA LEU A 24 14.13 10.37 -13.94
C LEU A 24 14.93 9.30 -13.18
N LEU A 25 16.22 9.17 -13.47
CA LEU A 25 17.11 8.24 -12.76
C LEU A 25 17.19 8.55 -11.26
N LEU A 26 17.16 9.84 -10.88
CA LEU A 26 17.14 10.25 -9.47
C LEU A 26 15.74 10.11 -8.83
N ILE A 27 14.67 10.36 -9.58
CA ILE A 27 13.29 10.35 -9.08
C ILE A 27 12.77 8.92 -8.87
N LEU A 28 13.04 8.00 -9.80
CA LEU A 28 12.56 6.62 -9.74
C LEU A 28 12.89 5.88 -8.43
N PRO A 29 14.14 5.86 -7.92
CA PRO A 29 14.45 5.17 -6.67
C PRO A 29 13.76 5.83 -5.47
N ASN A 30 13.64 7.17 -5.47
CA ASN A 30 12.93 7.88 -4.41
C ASN A 30 11.43 7.57 -4.43
N LEU A 31 10.81 7.51 -5.61
CA LEU A 31 9.40 7.16 -5.79
C LEU A 31 9.11 5.73 -5.30
N ASN A 32 9.98 4.77 -5.65
CA ASN A 32 9.85 3.38 -5.20
C ASN A 32 9.92 3.28 -3.66
N ARG A 33 10.85 4.02 -3.03
CA ARG A 33 10.96 4.06 -1.57
C ARG A 33 9.71 4.63 -0.90
N VAL A 34 9.15 5.72 -1.43
CA VAL A 34 7.92 6.33 -0.91
C VAL A 34 6.74 5.37 -1.06
N ARG A 35 6.64 4.68 -2.21
CA ARG A 35 5.61 3.67 -2.45
C ARG A 35 5.70 2.52 -1.44
N MET A 36 6.89 1.93 -1.26
CA MET A 36 7.08 0.86 -0.27
C MET A 36 6.74 1.31 1.16
N GLN A 37 7.10 2.54 1.54
CA GLN A 37 6.72 3.09 2.84
C GLN A 37 5.20 3.25 2.99
N ALA A 38 4.50 3.67 1.94
CA ALA A 38 3.06 3.78 1.94
C ALA A 38 2.39 2.40 2.06
N ASP A 39 2.87 1.41 1.30
CA ASP A 39 2.39 0.03 1.34
C ASP A 39 2.56 -0.58 2.74
N ASN A 40 3.73 -0.39 3.37
CA ASN A 40 3.99 -0.85 4.74
C ASN A 40 3.09 -0.16 5.78
N LYS A 41 2.88 1.15 5.66
CA LYS A 41 1.97 1.88 6.56
C LYS A 41 0.53 1.40 6.40
N GLN A 42 0.09 1.15 5.17
CA GLN A 42 -1.24 0.60 4.89
C GLN A 42 -1.41 -0.79 5.52
N ALA A 43 -0.38 -1.64 5.41
CA ALA A 43 -0.40 -2.97 6.01
C ALA A 43 -0.47 -2.91 7.55
N GLN A 44 0.32 -2.03 8.18
CA GLN A 44 0.29 -1.82 9.62
C GLN A 44 -1.06 -1.30 10.11
N ALA A 45 -1.65 -0.31 9.42
CA ALA A 45 -2.96 0.21 9.76
C ALA A 45 -4.05 -0.88 9.63
N MET A 46 -3.98 -1.70 8.58
CA MET A 46 -4.90 -2.82 8.42
C MET A 46 -4.73 -3.86 9.55
N ALA A 47 -3.50 -4.18 9.94
CA ALA A 47 -3.24 -5.09 11.05
C ALA A 47 -3.83 -4.54 12.38
N GLN A 48 -3.69 -3.24 12.64
CA GLN A 48 -4.31 -2.60 13.81
C GLN A 48 -5.83 -2.64 13.78
N LEU A 49 -6.44 -2.42 12.61
CA LEU A 49 -7.90 -2.55 12.45
C LEU A 49 -8.35 -3.99 12.76
N VAL A 50 -7.68 -4.99 12.19
CA VAL A 50 -7.98 -6.40 12.46
C VAL A 50 -7.77 -6.73 13.94
N GLN A 51 -6.73 -6.18 14.57
CA GLN A 51 -6.49 -6.36 16.01
C GLN A 51 -7.67 -5.86 16.85
N GLY A 52 -8.19 -4.67 16.56
CA GLY A 52 -9.39 -4.16 17.24
C GLY A 52 -10.61 -5.07 17.03
N GLN A 53 -10.75 -5.65 15.83
CA GLN A 53 -11.83 -6.61 15.56
C GLN A 53 -11.66 -7.93 16.31
N ILE A 54 -10.43 -8.41 16.49
CA ILE A 54 -10.12 -9.58 17.33
C ILE A 54 -10.52 -9.30 18.78
N GLU A 55 -10.17 -8.13 19.31
CA GLU A 55 -10.50 -7.73 20.68
C GLU A 55 -12.02 -7.63 20.89
N LEU A 56 -12.74 -6.94 19.99
CA LEU A 56 -14.19 -6.85 20.04
C LEU A 56 -14.88 -8.23 20.01
N TYR A 57 -14.40 -9.14 19.14
CA TYR A 57 -14.94 -10.49 19.08
C TYR A 57 -14.76 -11.24 20.40
N ARG A 58 -13.57 -11.14 21.00
CA ARG A 58 -13.23 -11.80 22.27
C ARG A 58 -14.05 -11.24 23.43
N ASP A 59 -14.26 -9.94 23.47
CA ASP A 59 -15.05 -9.29 24.51
C ASP A 59 -16.52 -9.74 24.46
N GLU A 60 -17.07 -9.95 23.27
CA GLU A 60 -18.46 -10.38 23.11
C GLU A 60 -18.68 -11.90 23.31
N HIS A 61 -17.71 -12.75 22.93
CA HIS A 61 -17.88 -14.21 22.91
C HIS A 61 -17.10 -14.95 24.01
N GLY A 62 -16.20 -14.28 24.73
CA GLY A 62 -15.37 -14.90 25.77
C GLY A 62 -14.36 -15.93 25.24
N GLU A 63 -14.11 -15.96 23.93
CA GLU A 63 -13.29 -16.99 23.29
C GLU A 63 -11.78 -16.74 23.45
N LYS A 64 -11.03 -17.85 23.52
CA LYS A 64 -9.56 -17.83 23.63
C LYS A 64 -8.84 -17.75 22.31
N GLU A 65 -9.45 -18.14 21.18
CA GLU A 65 -8.79 -18.13 19.87
C GLU A 65 -9.71 -17.60 18.77
N VAL A 66 -9.27 -16.52 18.13
CA VAL A 66 -9.96 -15.86 17.02
C VAL A 66 -9.24 -16.18 15.71
N THR A 67 -10.00 -16.63 14.72
CA THR A 67 -9.51 -16.86 13.36
C THR A 67 -10.12 -15.86 12.39
N LEU A 68 -9.50 -15.72 11.21
CA LEU A 68 -9.98 -14.80 10.18
C LEU A 68 -11.39 -15.18 9.71
N GLU A 69 -11.70 -16.47 9.64
CA GLU A 69 -13.01 -17.00 9.27
C GLU A 69 -14.08 -16.55 10.25
N LYS A 70 -13.80 -16.57 11.56
CA LYS A 70 -14.73 -16.10 12.60
C LYS A 70 -15.02 -14.60 12.47
N LEU A 71 -13.99 -13.80 12.16
CA LEU A 71 -14.17 -12.35 11.95
C LEU A 71 -14.96 -12.01 10.69
N LEU A 72 -14.92 -12.88 9.67
CA LEU A 72 -15.67 -12.73 8.42
C LEU A 72 -17.10 -13.29 8.50
N GLN A 73 -17.46 -14.00 9.58
CA GLN A 73 -18.82 -14.50 9.75
C GLN A 73 -19.80 -13.34 9.89
N ASN A 74 -20.86 -13.39 9.07
CA ASN A 74 -21.99 -12.45 9.11
C ASN A 74 -21.60 -10.97 8.91
N GLU A 75 -20.41 -10.69 8.38
CA GLU A 75 -19.86 -9.34 8.12
C GLU A 75 -19.85 -8.38 9.32
N LYS A 76 -19.99 -8.90 10.56
CA LYS A 76 -20.10 -8.07 11.77
C LYS A 76 -18.78 -7.38 12.14
N TYR A 77 -17.65 -8.04 11.94
CA TYR A 77 -16.33 -7.53 12.35
C TYR A 77 -15.44 -7.19 11.16
N LEU A 78 -15.41 -8.05 10.14
CA LEU A 78 -14.76 -7.79 8.86
C LEU A 78 -15.71 -8.10 7.72
N ASN A 79 -15.74 -7.23 6.72
CA ASN A 79 -16.40 -7.50 5.45
C ASN A 79 -15.47 -8.26 4.48
N GLN A 80 -16.04 -8.79 3.39
CA GLN A 80 -15.29 -9.56 2.40
C GLN A 80 -14.10 -8.79 1.79
N ALA A 81 -14.26 -7.48 1.56
CA ALA A 81 -13.19 -6.65 0.98
C ALA A 81 -12.01 -6.48 1.96
N GLN A 82 -12.28 -6.37 3.26
CA GLN A 82 -11.25 -6.35 4.29
C GLN A 82 -10.57 -7.72 4.42
N GLY A 83 -11.33 -8.81 4.39
CA GLY A 83 -10.77 -10.17 4.37
C GLY A 83 -9.84 -10.43 3.19
N GLN A 84 -10.20 -9.95 2.00
CA GLN A 84 -9.32 -10.00 0.82
C GLN A 84 -8.06 -9.16 1.01
N ARG A 85 -8.17 -7.96 1.58
CA ARG A 85 -7.01 -7.11 1.89
C ARG A 85 -6.07 -7.74 2.91
N VAL A 86 -6.61 -8.39 3.95
CA VAL A 86 -5.81 -9.14 4.93
C VAL A 86 -4.97 -10.23 4.25
N LYS A 87 -5.57 -10.97 3.31
CA LYS A 87 -4.86 -11.98 2.52
C LYS A 87 -3.82 -11.36 1.58
N GLN A 88 -4.16 -10.28 0.87
CA GLN A 88 -3.23 -9.59 -0.05
C GLN A 88 -2.03 -8.99 0.67
N LEU A 89 -2.22 -8.49 1.88
CA LEU A 89 -1.18 -7.89 2.71
C LEU A 89 -0.42 -8.92 3.55
N ASN A 90 -0.67 -10.22 3.36
CA ASN A 90 -0.07 -11.31 4.14
C ASN A 90 -0.17 -11.12 5.67
N ILE A 91 -1.29 -10.55 6.13
CA ILE A 91 -1.54 -10.35 7.56
C ILE A 91 -2.04 -11.67 8.13
N LYS A 92 -1.32 -12.22 9.10
CA LYS A 92 -1.65 -13.48 9.79
C LYS A 92 -2.14 -13.20 11.20
N ILE A 93 -3.08 -14.00 11.67
CA ILE A 93 -3.53 -13.97 13.06
C ILE A 93 -2.79 -15.08 13.80
N ILE A 94 -1.89 -14.72 14.73
CA ILE A 94 -1.10 -15.68 15.51
C ILE A 94 -1.25 -15.30 16.99
N ASN A 95 -1.72 -16.23 17.82
CA ASN A 95 -1.96 -15.99 19.25
C ASN A 95 -2.86 -14.76 19.52
N ASN A 96 -3.95 -14.60 18.74
CA ASN A 96 -4.85 -13.44 18.77
C ASN A 96 -4.18 -12.09 18.48
N GLN A 97 -3.06 -12.09 17.78
CA GLN A 97 -2.40 -10.88 17.30
C GLN A 97 -2.40 -10.86 15.78
N ALA A 98 -2.89 -9.76 15.21
CA ALA A 98 -2.73 -9.49 13.79
C ALA A 98 -1.28 -9.05 13.51
N LYS A 99 -0.50 -9.90 12.82
CA LYS A 99 0.89 -9.63 12.46
C LYS A 99 1.03 -9.47 10.96
N TYR A 100 1.67 -8.37 10.56
CA TYR A 100 2.12 -8.14 9.20
C TYR A 100 3.53 -8.72 9.02
N GLU A 101 3.67 -9.67 8.09
CA GLU A 101 4.97 -10.16 7.62
C GLU A 101 5.25 -9.49 6.28
N GLY A 102 5.96 -8.35 6.32
CA GLY A 102 6.39 -7.57 5.15
C GLY A 102 7.80 -7.90 4.71
#